data_AF-A0A0W0TNZ1-F1
#
_entry.id   AF-A0A0W0TNZ1-F1
#
_cell.length_a   1.000
_cell.length_b   1.000
_cell.length_c   1.000
_cell.angle_alpha   90.00
_cell.angle_beta   90.00
_cell.angle_gamma   90.00
#
_symmetry.space_group_name_H-M   'P 1'
#
loop_
_entity.id
_entity.type
_entity.pdbx_description
1 polymer ?
#
loop_
_entity_poly.entity_id
_entity_poly.type
_entity_poly.pdbx_seq_one_letter_code
_entity_poly.pdbx_strand_id
1 'polypeptide(L)'
;MKRTLLLFLLLSPPVFALSWDSLWQTPNQKAQTLMQKGDFAGALKQFEQPDWHASAAYRAGAFIEAAKSFEALDTATGYYNAGNARAQAGQYQEALANYDKALSRDPGLEDARFNRTIVEKLLKEQQQDKQQQDKQQQDKQQDKQQQDKQQQDKQQDKQQDKQQDKQQDKQQDKQQQDKQQQDKQQQDKQQDKQQDKQQDKQQQETQKTNARWLQLIPDDPGGLLREKFQRDHWRRQRGWNP
;
A
#
# COMPACT_ATOMS: atom_id res chain seq x y z
N MET A 1 7.66 72.57 36.83
CA MET A 1 7.52 71.16 37.27
C MET A 1 7.05 70.34 36.07
N LYS A 2 7.84 69.35 35.63
CA LYS A 2 7.55 68.53 34.44
C LYS A 2 6.56 67.42 34.83
N ARG A 3 5.43 67.29 34.12
CA ARG A 3 4.47 66.20 34.32
C ARG A 3 4.60 65.21 33.16
N THR A 4 5.13 64.03 33.46
CA THR A 4 5.24 62.91 32.53
C THR A 4 3.90 62.17 32.51
N LEU A 5 3.23 62.12 31.37
CA LEU A 5 1.99 61.37 31.17
C LEU A 5 2.35 59.95 30.67
N LEU A 6 2.07 58.91 31.45
CA LEU A 6 2.25 57.51 31.05
C LEU A 6 1.02 57.07 30.25
N LEU A 7 1.22 56.69 28.98
CA LEU A 7 0.18 56.18 28.09
C LEU A 7 0.10 54.64 28.26
N PHE A 8 -0.97 54.14 28.86
CA PHE A 8 -1.23 52.69 28.97
C PHE A 8 -1.84 52.19 27.66
N LEU A 9 -1.03 51.47 26.86
CA LEU A 9 -1.51 50.72 25.69
C LEU A 9 -2.26 49.46 26.18
N LEU A 10 -3.59 49.50 26.13
CA LEU A 10 -4.44 48.32 26.33
C LEU A 10 -4.25 47.36 25.14
N LEU A 11 -3.45 46.31 25.33
CA LEU A 11 -3.47 45.15 24.45
C LEU A 11 -4.80 44.41 24.66
N SER A 12 -5.78 44.64 23.79
CA SER A 12 -7.00 43.83 23.77
C SER A 12 -6.65 42.37 23.43
N PRO A 13 -7.16 41.38 24.18
CA PRO A 13 -6.94 39.97 23.83
C PRO A 13 -7.62 39.66 22.49
N PRO A 14 -7.07 38.73 21.68
CA PRO A 14 -7.70 38.32 20.44
C PRO A 14 -9.08 37.72 20.74
N VAL A 15 -10.14 38.36 20.25
CA VAL A 15 -11.50 37.82 20.27
C VAL A 15 -11.55 36.71 19.24
N PHE A 16 -11.65 35.45 19.68
CA PHE A 16 -11.98 34.35 18.78
C PHE A 16 -13.38 34.57 18.22
N ALA A 17 -13.46 35.04 16.98
CA ALA A 17 -14.73 35.25 16.31
C ALA A 17 -15.38 33.90 15.99
N LEU A 18 -16.32 33.48 16.82
CA LEU A 18 -17.37 32.57 16.38
C LEU A 18 -18.15 33.28 15.28
N SER A 19 -17.80 33.03 14.02
CA SER A 19 -18.57 33.56 12.91
C SER A 19 -19.96 32.95 12.93
N TRP A 20 -20.99 33.78 12.75
CA TRP A 20 -22.37 33.34 12.66
C TRP A 20 -22.55 32.19 11.66
N ASP A 21 -21.82 32.21 10.54
CA ASP A 21 -21.82 31.13 9.55
C ASP A 21 -21.39 29.76 10.11
N SER A 22 -20.46 29.71 11.07
CA SER A 22 -19.94 28.45 11.61
C SER A 22 -20.93 27.74 12.53
N LEU A 23 -21.84 28.49 13.18
CA LEU A 23 -22.84 27.93 14.10
C LEU A 23 -23.99 27.23 13.36
N TRP A 24 -24.16 27.52 12.06
CA TRP A 24 -25.23 26.95 11.23
C TRP A 24 -24.72 25.91 10.21
N GLN A 25 -23.44 25.55 10.25
CA GLN A 25 -22.90 24.51 9.38
C GLN A 25 -23.27 23.11 9.89
N THR A 26 -23.85 22.31 9.00
CA THR A 26 -24.04 20.87 9.25
C THR A 26 -22.69 20.13 9.25
N PRO A 27 -22.56 18.99 9.96
CA PRO A 27 -21.36 18.17 9.94
C PRO A 27 -20.89 17.84 8.50
N ASN A 28 -21.84 17.59 7.61
CA ASN A 28 -21.57 17.27 6.21
C ASN A 28 -21.03 18.46 5.39
N GLN A 29 -21.42 19.70 5.69
CA GLN A 29 -20.83 20.89 5.06
C GLN A 29 -19.40 21.13 5.52
N LYS A 30 -19.15 20.90 6.81
CA LYS A 30 -17.79 20.96 7.36
C LYS A 30 -16.92 19.88 6.71
N ALA A 31 -17.42 18.65 6.61
CA ALA A 31 -16.77 17.54 5.92
C ALA A 31 -16.49 17.86 4.44
N GLN A 32 -17.44 18.45 3.72
CA GLN A 32 -17.24 18.89 2.34
C GLN A 32 -16.12 19.95 2.23
N THR A 33 -16.12 20.93 3.12
CA THR A 33 -15.06 21.95 3.17
C THR A 33 -13.70 21.32 3.42
N LEU A 34 -13.63 20.31 4.29
CA LEU A 34 -12.42 19.53 4.55
C LEU A 34 -11.99 18.74 3.31
N MET A 35 -12.92 18.09 2.60
CA MET A 35 -12.66 17.42 1.32
C MET A 35 -12.09 18.38 0.27
N GLN A 36 -12.63 19.60 0.15
CA GLN A 36 -12.14 20.63 -0.78
C GLN A 36 -10.73 21.12 -0.41
N LYS A 37 -10.43 21.17 0.88
CA LYS A 37 -9.10 21.53 1.40
C LYS A 37 -8.09 20.37 1.33
N GLY A 38 -8.52 19.17 0.94
CA GLY A 38 -7.70 17.96 0.93
C GLY A 38 -7.53 17.29 2.30
N ASP A 39 -8.20 17.77 3.35
CA ASP A 39 -8.21 17.13 4.67
C ASP A 39 -9.23 15.99 4.70
N PHE A 40 -8.88 14.88 4.04
CA PHE A 40 -9.77 13.72 3.92
C PHE A 40 -9.94 13.00 5.26
N ALA A 41 -8.90 12.94 6.09
CA ALA A 41 -8.97 12.33 7.41
C ALA A 41 -9.88 13.13 8.36
N GLY A 42 -9.82 14.46 8.29
CA GLY A 42 -10.76 15.34 8.99
C GLY A 42 -12.18 15.16 8.46
N ALA A 43 -12.37 15.12 7.13
CA ALA A 43 -13.67 14.93 6.51
C ALA A 43 -14.33 13.60 6.91
N LEU A 44 -13.56 12.51 6.92
CA LEU A 44 -14.02 11.17 7.32
C LEU A 44 -14.69 11.17 8.69
N LYS A 45 -14.09 11.88 9.66
CA LYS A 45 -14.62 12.01 11.03
C LYS A 45 -15.89 12.84 11.14
N GLN A 46 -16.26 13.60 10.11
CA GLN A 46 -17.41 14.51 10.13
C GLN A 46 -18.58 14.00 9.30
N PHE A 47 -18.38 12.99 8.43
CA PHE A 47 -19.45 12.42 7.62
C PHE A 47 -20.29 11.42 8.41
N GLU A 48 -21.60 11.67 8.44
CA GLU A 48 -22.57 10.75 9.05
C GLU A 48 -23.22 9.81 8.01
N GLN A 49 -23.21 10.20 6.73
CA GLN A 49 -23.83 9.44 5.64
C GLN A 49 -22.87 8.37 5.08
N PRO A 50 -23.31 7.10 4.93
CA PRO A 50 -22.44 6.00 4.48
C PRO A 50 -21.71 6.26 3.15
N ASP A 51 -22.42 6.77 2.13
CA ASP A 51 -21.85 7.05 0.81
C ASP A 51 -20.74 8.11 0.86
N TRP A 52 -20.90 9.07 1.78
CA TRP A 52 -20.02 10.21 1.93
C TRP A 52 -18.78 9.85 2.71
N HIS A 53 -18.99 9.07 3.78
CA HIS A 53 -17.94 8.42 4.53
C HIS A 53 -17.07 7.53 3.61
N ALA A 54 -17.68 6.72 2.74
CA ALA A 54 -16.95 5.85 1.81
C ALA A 54 -16.02 6.64 0.87
N SER A 55 -16.51 7.75 0.31
CA SER A 55 -15.74 8.61 -0.60
C SER A 55 -14.58 9.32 0.12
N ALA A 56 -14.80 9.76 1.36
CA ALA A 56 -13.75 10.36 2.18
C ALA A 56 -12.70 9.34 2.59
N ALA A 57 -13.12 8.14 3.00
CA ALA A 57 -12.25 7.03 3.36
C ALA A 57 -11.34 6.66 2.19
N TYR A 58 -11.89 6.60 0.97
CA TYR A 58 -11.12 6.34 -0.24
C TYR A 58 -10.02 7.39 -0.46
N ARG A 59 -10.39 8.67 -0.41
CA ARG A 59 -9.43 9.77 -0.62
C ARG A 59 -8.41 9.89 0.52
N ALA A 60 -8.76 9.44 1.71
CA ALA A 60 -7.84 9.33 2.84
C ALA A 60 -6.88 8.13 2.75
N GLY A 61 -7.02 7.26 1.73
CA GLY A 61 -6.24 6.02 1.59
C GLY A 61 -6.72 4.88 2.48
N ALA A 62 -7.84 5.05 3.20
CA ALA A 62 -8.48 4.02 4.01
C ALA A 62 -9.32 3.09 3.12
N PHE A 63 -8.67 2.44 2.15
CA PHE A 63 -9.33 1.71 1.07
C PHE A 63 -10.21 0.54 1.55
N ILE A 64 -9.79 -0.18 2.60
CA ILE A 64 -10.57 -1.30 3.15
C ILE A 64 -11.87 -0.81 3.78
N GLU A 65 -11.81 0.31 4.50
CA GLU A 65 -12.97 0.95 5.12
C GLU A 65 -13.91 1.54 4.06
N ALA A 66 -13.34 2.16 3.04
CA ALA A 66 -14.07 2.65 1.88
C ALA A 66 -14.82 1.51 1.19
N ALA A 67 -14.16 0.39 0.92
CA ALA A 67 -14.77 -0.78 0.27
C ALA A 67 -15.98 -1.31 1.04
N LYS A 68 -15.83 -1.49 2.36
CA LYS A 68 -16.94 -1.93 3.23
C LYS A 68 -18.12 -0.95 3.19
N SER A 69 -17.83 0.34 3.24
CA SER A 69 -18.86 1.39 3.20
C SER A 69 -19.57 1.43 1.84
N PHE A 70 -18.84 1.25 0.74
CA PHE A 70 -19.40 1.19 -0.62
C PHE A 70 -20.23 -0.08 -0.85
N GLU A 71 -19.81 -1.24 -0.33
CA GLU A 71 -20.58 -2.48 -0.39
C GLU A 71 -21.92 -2.38 0.35
N ALA A 72 -21.93 -1.67 1.49
CA ALA A 72 -23.15 -1.46 2.27
C ALA A 72 -24.24 -0.68 1.52
N LEU A 73 -23.89 -0.01 0.41
CA LEU A 73 -24.85 0.70 -0.43
C LEU A 73 -25.73 -0.25 -1.27
N ASP A 74 -25.28 -1.50 -1.48
CA ASP A 74 -25.94 -2.52 -2.30
C ASP A 74 -26.41 -2.06 -3.69
N THR A 75 -25.60 -1.19 -4.34
CA THR A 75 -25.84 -0.72 -5.71
C THR A 75 -24.74 -1.18 -6.65
N ALA A 76 -25.00 -1.21 -7.95
CA ALA A 76 -23.99 -1.52 -8.96
C ALA A 76 -22.75 -0.61 -8.81
N THR A 77 -22.97 0.70 -8.68
CA THR A 77 -21.90 1.68 -8.47
C THR A 77 -21.20 1.53 -7.11
N GLY A 78 -21.93 1.15 -6.05
CA GLY A 78 -21.33 0.83 -4.76
C GLY A 78 -20.35 -0.34 -4.87
N TYR A 79 -20.77 -1.46 -5.47
CA TYR A 79 -19.87 -2.59 -5.70
C TYR A 79 -18.70 -2.24 -6.63
N TYR A 80 -18.92 -1.44 -7.67
CA TYR A 80 -17.84 -0.94 -8.54
C TYR A 80 -16.80 -0.13 -7.76
N ASN A 81 -17.23 0.85 -6.97
CA ASN A 81 -16.34 1.67 -6.16
C ASN A 81 -15.62 0.85 -5.07
N ALA A 82 -16.30 -0.14 -4.51
CA ALA A 82 -15.66 -1.09 -3.59
C ALA A 82 -14.61 -1.96 -4.28
N GLY A 83 -14.82 -2.34 -5.53
CA GLY A 83 -13.85 -3.01 -6.39
C GLY A 83 -12.60 -2.15 -6.59
N ASN A 84 -12.77 -0.87 -6.96
CA ASN A 84 -11.66 0.07 -7.13
C ASN A 84 -10.88 0.23 -5.81
N ALA A 85 -11.57 0.38 -4.68
CA ALA A 85 -10.93 0.52 -3.37
C ALA A 85 -10.10 -0.72 -3.00
N ARG A 86 -10.65 -1.92 -3.17
CA ARG A 86 -9.93 -3.17 -2.91
C ARG A 86 -8.74 -3.35 -3.85
N ALA A 87 -8.84 -2.92 -5.11
CA ALA A 87 -7.74 -2.95 -6.05
C ALA A 87 -6.57 -2.05 -5.57
N GLN A 88 -6.86 -0.82 -5.13
CA GLN A 88 -5.87 0.07 -4.55
C GLN A 88 -5.24 -0.50 -3.27
N ALA A 89 -6.00 -1.28 -2.49
CA ALA A 89 -5.49 -1.99 -1.31
C ALA A 89 -4.66 -3.25 -1.64
N GLY A 90 -4.54 -3.64 -2.92
CA GLY A 90 -3.88 -4.88 -3.34
C GLY A 90 -4.70 -6.15 -3.09
N GLN A 91 -5.98 -6.01 -2.69
CA GLN A 91 -6.94 -7.10 -2.50
C GLN A 91 -7.61 -7.47 -3.82
N TYR A 92 -6.81 -7.95 -4.77
CA TYR A 92 -7.26 -8.13 -6.15
C TYR A 92 -8.37 -9.18 -6.28
N GLN A 93 -8.35 -10.25 -5.48
CA GLN A 93 -9.37 -11.29 -5.53
C GLN A 93 -10.74 -10.74 -5.08
N GLU A 94 -10.75 -10.00 -3.98
CA GLU A 94 -11.95 -9.39 -3.43
C GLU A 94 -12.43 -8.19 -4.28
N ALA A 95 -11.52 -7.53 -4.99
CA ALA A 95 -11.85 -6.52 -6.00
C ALA A 95 -12.59 -7.14 -7.19
N LEU A 96 -12.11 -8.27 -7.73
CA LEU A 96 -12.79 -9.00 -8.80
C LEU A 96 -14.20 -9.43 -8.39
N ALA A 97 -14.36 -9.96 -7.19
CA ALA A 97 -15.67 -10.35 -6.67
C ALA A 97 -16.65 -9.15 -6.57
N ASN A 98 -16.14 -7.96 -6.24
CA ASN A 98 -16.96 -6.75 -6.22
C ASN A 98 -17.33 -6.28 -7.65
N TYR A 99 -16.41 -6.34 -8.61
CA TYR A 99 -16.77 -6.05 -10.01
C TYR A 99 -17.79 -7.04 -10.56
N ASP A 100 -17.69 -8.33 -10.21
CA ASP A 100 -18.67 -9.35 -10.60
C ASP A 100 -20.07 -9.02 -10.05
N LYS A 101 -20.16 -8.58 -8.79
CA LYS A 101 -21.42 -8.10 -8.21
C LYS A 101 -21.93 -6.85 -8.91
N ALA A 102 -21.06 -5.89 -9.23
CA ALA A 102 -21.43 -4.68 -9.95
C ALA A 102 -22.04 -5.02 -11.32
N LEU A 103 -21.36 -5.88 -12.09
CA LEU A 103 -21.79 -6.33 -13.42
C LEU A 103 -23.03 -7.23 -13.39
N SER A 104 -23.25 -7.96 -12.30
CA SER A 104 -24.49 -8.73 -12.10
C SER A 104 -25.70 -7.82 -11.88
N ARG A 105 -25.50 -6.63 -11.29
CA ARG A 105 -26.55 -5.64 -11.06
C ARG A 105 -26.77 -4.73 -12.27
N ASP A 106 -25.67 -4.32 -12.90
CA ASP A 106 -25.68 -3.53 -14.13
C ASP A 106 -24.74 -4.17 -15.17
N PRO A 107 -25.27 -5.03 -16.04
CA PRO A 107 -24.50 -5.61 -17.13
C PRO A 107 -24.03 -4.59 -18.17
N GLY A 108 -24.42 -3.31 -18.11
CA GLY A 108 -23.95 -2.24 -19.00
C GLY A 108 -22.78 -1.43 -18.45
N LEU A 109 -22.31 -1.72 -17.23
CA LEU A 109 -21.27 -0.94 -16.56
C LEU A 109 -19.86 -1.23 -17.12
N GLU A 110 -19.55 -0.62 -18.26
CA GLU A 110 -18.29 -0.85 -19.00
C GLU A 110 -17.04 -0.57 -18.16
N ASP A 111 -17.06 0.46 -17.31
CA ASP A 111 -15.94 0.79 -16.41
C ASP A 111 -15.62 -0.39 -15.47
N ALA A 112 -16.64 -1.09 -14.97
CA ALA A 112 -16.43 -2.27 -14.13
C ALA A 112 -15.80 -3.43 -14.91
N ARG A 113 -16.21 -3.66 -16.17
CA ARG A 113 -15.58 -4.66 -17.05
C ARG A 113 -14.11 -4.33 -17.32
N PHE A 114 -13.84 -3.08 -17.65
CA PHE A 114 -12.49 -2.60 -17.95
C PHE A 114 -11.57 -2.75 -16.73
N ASN A 115 -11.98 -2.23 -15.57
CA ASN A 115 -11.18 -2.30 -14.35
C ASN A 115 -10.98 -3.73 -13.87
N ARG A 116 -12.01 -4.59 -14.00
CA ARG A 116 -11.89 -6.02 -13.69
C ARG A 116 -10.76 -6.67 -14.50
N THR A 117 -10.68 -6.38 -15.79
CA THR A 117 -9.62 -6.90 -16.68
C THR A 117 -8.22 -6.46 -16.22
N ILE A 118 -8.07 -5.19 -15.80
CA ILE A 118 -6.81 -4.68 -15.22
C ILE A 118 -6.47 -5.45 -13.95
N VAL A 119 -7.43 -5.64 -13.06
CA VAL A 119 -7.22 -6.32 -11.77
C VAL A 119 -6.91 -7.81 -11.95
N GLU A 120 -7.49 -8.48 -12.95
CA GLU A 120 -7.12 -9.87 -13.28
C GLU A 120 -5.64 -9.96 -13.66
N LYS A 121 -5.15 -9.00 -14.44
CA LYS A 121 -3.75 -8.93 -14.83
C LYS A 121 -2.84 -8.71 -13.61
N LEU A 122 -3.20 -7.75 -12.74
CA LEU A 122 -2.49 -7.48 -11.50
C LEU A 122 -2.44 -8.71 -10.58
N LEU A 123 -3.54 -9.43 -10.44
CA LEU A 123 -3.60 -10.67 -9.65
C LEU A 123 -2.67 -11.74 -10.22
N LYS A 124 -2.66 -11.91 -11.56
CA LYS A 124 -1.77 -12.88 -12.22
C LYS A 124 -0.31 -12.52 -12.01
N GLU A 125 0.06 -11.25 -12.16
CA GLU A 125 1.43 -10.77 -11.91
C GLU A 125 1.83 -10.99 -10.43
N GLN A 126 0.94 -10.68 -9.48
CA GLN A 126 1.16 -10.93 -8.06
C GLN A 126 1.36 -12.42 -7.74
N GLN A 127 0.62 -13.32 -8.40
CA GLN A 127 0.78 -14.77 -8.22
C GLN A 127 2.10 -15.28 -8.81
N GLN A 128 2.52 -14.75 -9.96
CA GLN A 128 3.80 -15.10 -10.58
C GLN A 128 4.99 -14.67 -9.71
N ASP A 129 4.93 -13.46 -9.14
CA ASP A 129 5.96 -12.96 -8.22
C ASP A 129 6.10 -13.85 -6.99
N LYS A 130 4.97 -14.27 -6.39
CA LYS A 130 4.97 -15.20 -5.24
C LYS A 130 5.61 -16.55 -5.60
N GLN A 131 5.24 -17.13 -6.75
CA GLN A 131 5.82 -18.40 -7.19
C GLN A 131 7.32 -18.31 -7.47
N GLN A 132 7.82 -17.19 -8.00
CA GLN A 132 9.26 -16.98 -8.19
C GLN A 132 9.99 -16.87 -6.85
N GLN A 133 9.43 -16.14 -5.88
CA GLN A 133 10.00 -16.06 -4.54
C GLN A 133 10.04 -17.43 -3.84
N ASP A 134 8.98 -18.23 -3.95
CA ASP A 134 8.89 -19.54 -3.31
C ASP A 134 9.92 -20.52 -3.89
N LYS A 135 10.06 -20.60 -5.22
CA LYS A 135 11.07 -21.45 -5.87
C LYS A 135 12.49 -21.08 -5.45
N GLN A 136 12.78 -19.78 -5.36
CA GLN A 136 14.12 -19.31 -4.97
C GLN A 136 14.44 -19.52 -3.49
N GLN A 137 13.44 -19.49 -2.60
CA GLN A 137 13.65 -19.89 -1.20
C GLN A 137 13.98 -21.39 -1.10
N GLN A 138 13.36 -22.20 -1.95
CA GLN A 138 13.62 -23.64 -2.04
C GLN A 138 15.04 -23.92 -2.55
N ASP A 139 15.48 -23.19 -3.59
CA ASP A 139 16.85 -23.29 -4.13
C ASP A 139 17.90 -22.84 -3.09
N LYS A 140 17.69 -21.70 -2.40
CA LYS A 140 18.59 -21.24 -1.32
C LYS A 140 18.66 -22.23 -0.14
N GLN A 141 17.59 -22.98 0.14
CA GLN A 141 17.61 -24.06 1.15
C GLN A 141 18.34 -25.32 0.66
N GLN A 142 18.21 -25.70 -0.61
CA GLN A 142 18.94 -26.82 -1.19
C GLN A 142 20.45 -26.55 -1.27
N ASP A 143 20.86 -25.35 -1.65
CA ASP A 143 22.30 -24.98 -1.67
C ASP A 143 22.92 -25.00 -0.28
N LYS A 144 22.20 -24.53 0.76
CA LYS A 144 22.66 -24.67 2.16
C LYS A 144 22.80 -26.12 2.60
N GLN A 145 21.85 -26.99 2.25
CA GLN A 145 21.94 -28.42 2.57
C GLN A 145 23.06 -29.13 1.81
N GLN A 146 23.36 -28.74 0.57
CA GLN A 146 24.49 -29.29 -0.17
C GLN A 146 25.84 -28.79 0.39
N GLN A 147 25.94 -27.53 0.82
CA GLN A 147 27.14 -27.02 1.50
C GLN A 147 27.40 -27.73 2.83
N ASP A 148 26.36 -27.99 3.65
CA ASP A 148 26.51 -28.73 4.91
C ASP A 148 26.96 -30.18 4.68
N LYS A 149 26.42 -30.86 3.66
CA LYS A 149 26.88 -32.22 3.28
C LYS A 149 28.33 -32.24 2.79
N GLN A 150 28.74 -31.28 1.96
CA GLN A 150 30.14 -31.19 1.51
C GLN A 150 31.13 -30.84 2.64
N GLN A 151 30.69 -30.11 3.68
CA GLN A 151 31.52 -29.88 4.87
C GLN A 151 31.63 -31.14 5.75
N GLN A 152 30.56 -31.94 5.83
CA GLN A 152 30.59 -33.23 6.55
C GLN A 152 31.48 -34.27 5.85
N ASP A 153 31.39 -34.42 4.53
CA ASP A 153 32.23 -35.37 3.78
C ASP A 153 33.72 -35.00 3.87
N LYS A 154 34.07 -33.71 3.83
CA LYS A 154 35.46 -33.24 4.03
C LYS A 154 35.98 -33.43 5.46
N GLN A 155 35.10 -33.54 6.46
CA GLN A 155 35.50 -33.87 7.83
C GLN A 155 35.69 -35.38 8.03
N GLN A 156 34.93 -36.22 7.31
CA GLN A 156 35.08 -37.67 7.33
C GLN A 156 36.35 -38.15 6.62
N ASP A 157 36.69 -37.60 5.45
CA ASP A 157 37.96 -37.91 4.76
C ASP A 157 39.19 -37.55 5.62
N LYS A 158 39.13 -36.44 6.37
CA LYS A 158 40.20 -36.02 7.30
C LYS A 158 40.31 -36.87 8.57
N GLN A 159 39.35 -37.74 8.86
CA GLN A 159 39.44 -38.71 9.96
C GLN A 159 39.94 -40.08 9.50
N GLN A 160 39.74 -40.46 8.24
CA GLN A 160 40.33 -41.68 7.67
C GLN A 160 41.82 -41.52 7.35
N ASP A 161 42.27 -40.32 6.94
CA ASP A 161 43.68 -40.06 6.61
C ASP A 161 44.59 -39.79 7.84
N LYS A 162 44.09 -40.00 9.07
CA LYS A 162 44.86 -39.86 10.32
C LYS A 162 45.33 -41.18 10.93
N GLN A 163 45.12 -42.31 10.25
CA GLN A 163 45.60 -43.62 10.71
C GLN A 163 46.78 -44.19 9.92
N GLN A 164 47.30 -43.47 8.92
CA GLN A 164 48.61 -43.77 8.33
C GLN A 164 49.52 -42.55 8.33
N ASP A 165 50.74 -42.80 8.80
CA ASP A 165 51.92 -41.94 8.91
C ASP A 165 52.07 -40.91 10.05
N LYS A 166 53.06 -41.26 10.88
CA LYS A 166 53.79 -40.40 11.81
C LYS A 166 54.85 -39.62 11.03
N GLN A 167 55.00 -38.37 11.46
CA GLN A 167 56.19 -37.51 11.45
C GLN A 167 56.54 -36.70 10.19
N GLN A 168 56.66 -35.40 10.47
CA GLN A 168 57.23 -34.26 9.72
C GLN A 168 56.34 -33.57 8.68
N ASP A 169 56.40 -32.24 8.72
CA ASP A 169 55.60 -31.21 8.01
C ASP A 169 54.10 -31.09 8.30
N LYS A 170 53.77 -30.42 9.43
CA LYS A 170 52.38 -30.06 9.80
C LYS A 170 52.10 -28.57 10.02
N GLN A 171 52.95 -27.67 9.52
CA GLN A 171 52.75 -26.21 9.72
C GLN A 171 52.52 -25.38 8.45
N GLN A 172 52.85 -25.85 7.24
CA GLN A 172 52.59 -25.08 6.01
C GLN A 172 51.25 -25.40 5.32
N ASP A 173 50.73 -26.63 5.46
CA ASP A 173 49.53 -27.04 4.72
C ASP A 173 48.20 -26.52 5.31
N LYS A 174 48.18 -26.22 6.61
CA LYS A 174 47.01 -25.61 7.27
C LYS A 174 46.74 -24.18 6.81
N GLN A 175 47.78 -23.42 6.46
CA GLN A 175 47.64 -22.02 6.03
C GLN A 175 47.20 -21.88 4.57
N GLN A 176 47.51 -22.84 3.70
CA GLN A 176 47.00 -22.84 2.31
C GLN A 176 45.55 -23.31 2.21
N GLN A 177 45.12 -24.27 3.05
CA GLN A 177 43.71 -24.69 3.10
C GLN A 177 42.75 -23.62 3.67
N ASP A 178 43.17 -22.85 4.68
CA ASP A 178 42.36 -21.76 5.23
C ASP A 178 42.16 -20.61 4.22
N LYS A 179 43.17 -20.32 3.39
CA LYS A 179 43.05 -19.32 2.29
C LYS A 179 42.09 -19.77 1.19
N GLN A 180 42.11 -21.05 0.78
CA GLN A 180 41.18 -21.57 -0.23
C GLN A 180 39.73 -21.65 0.26
N GLN A 181 39.49 -21.87 1.56
CA GLN A 181 38.14 -21.78 2.15
C GLN A 181 37.64 -20.33 2.29
N GLN A 182 38.52 -19.38 2.60
CA GLN A 182 38.18 -17.95 2.64
C GLN A 182 37.88 -17.38 1.25
N ASP A 183 38.63 -17.77 0.21
CA ASP A 183 38.41 -17.29 -1.16
C ASP A 183 37.09 -17.81 -1.75
N LYS A 184 36.70 -19.07 -1.50
CA LYS A 184 35.36 -19.57 -1.88
C LYS A 184 34.22 -18.87 -1.15
N GLN A 185 34.36 -18.60 0.15
CA GLN A 185 33.35 -17.83 0.90
C GLN A 185 33.24 -16.36 0.47
N GLN A 186 34.31 -15.76 -0.06
CA GLN A 186 34.27 -14.40 -0.62
C GLN A 186 33.67 -14.36 -2.03
N GLN A 187 33.88 -15.41 -2.85
CA GLN A 187 33.29 -15.54 -4.18
C GLN A 187 31.77 -15.81 -4.11
N ASP A 188 31.33 -16.68 -3.19
CA ASP A 188 29.90 -16.94 -2.93
C ASP A 188 29.17 -15.67 -2.44
N LYS A 189 29.78 -14.89 -1.54
CA LYS A 189 29.22 -13.61 -1.08
C LYS A 189 29.13 -12.53 -2.16
N GLN A 190 29.97 -12.59 -3.20
CA GLN A 190 29.88 -11.68 -4.34
C GLN A 190 28.78 -12.11 -5.33
N GLN A 191 28.56 -13.41 -5.51
CA GLN A 191 27.50 -13.97 -6.35
C GLN A 191 26.10 -13.73 -5.73
N ASP A 192 25.95 -13.97 -4.42
CA ASP A 192 24.72 -13.65 -3.66
C ASP A 192 24.36 -12.15 -3.76
N LYS A 193 25.35 -11.26 -3.62
CA LYS A 193 25.13 -9.80 -3.72
C LYS A 193 24.75 -9.32 -5.12
N GLN A 194 25.18 -10.02 -6.18
CA GLN A 194 24.78 -9.69 -7.55
C GLN A 194 23.36 -10.19 -7.85
N GLN A 195 22.99 -11.37 -7.36
CA GLN A 195 21.65 -11.92 -7.47
C GLN A 195 20.61 -11.08 -6.71
N ASP A 196 20.90 -10.69 -5.46
CA ASP A 196 19.99 -9.85 -4.66
C ASP A 196 19.78 -8.45 -5.32
N LYS A 197 20.81 -7.86 -5.93
CA LYS A 197 20.68 -6.57 -6.65
C LYS A 197 19.83 -6.67 -7.92
N GLN A 198 19.92 -7.76 -8.67
CA GLN A 198 19.06 -7.98 -9.83
C GLN A 198 17.62 -8.22 -9.40
N GLN A 199 17.41 -8.91 -8.27
CA GLN A 199 16.09 -9.20 -7.72
C GLN A 199 15.38 -7.93 -7.21
N ASP A 200 16.06 -7.07 -6.46
CA ASP A 200 15.52 -5.78 -6.02
C ASP A 200 15.09 -4.92 -7.22
N LYS A 201 15.87 -4.97 -8.30
CA LYS A 201 15.57 -4.21 -9.52
C LYS A 201 14.32 -4.76 -10.22
N GLN A 202 14.18 -6.08 -10.32
CA GLN A 202 13.02 -6.71 -10.94
C GLN A 202 11.75 -6.49 -10.12
N GLN A 203 11.81 -6.60 -8.78
CA GLN A 203 10.67 -6.29 -7.92
C GLN A 203 10.26 -4.82 -8.00
N GLN A 204 11.23 -3.90 -8.07
CA GLN A 204 10.93 -2.48 -8.28
C GLN A 204 10.27 -2.21 -9.65
N GLU A 205 10.69 -2.90 -10.71
CA GLU A 205 10.07 -2.79 -12.02
C GLU A 205 8.62 -3.32 -12.00
N THR A 206 8.37 -4.45 -11.33
CA THR A 206 7.00 -4.96 -11.16
C THR A 206 6.14 -4.00 -10.35
N GLN A 207 6.63 -3.47 -9.23
CA GLN A 207 5.89 -2.49 -8.43
C GLN A 207 5.55 -1.23 -9.22
N LYS A 208 6.49 -0.71 -10.03
CA LYS A 208 6.24 0.43 -10.92
C LYS A 208 5.20 0.11 -11.99
N THR A 209 5.25 -1.10 -12.54
CA THR A 209 4.29 -1.59 -13.53
C THR A 209 2.90 -1.69 -12.92
N ASN A 210 2.79 -2.30 -11.74
CA ASN A 210 1.54 -2.43 -11.00
C ASN A 210 0.96 -1.07 -10.64
N ALA A 211 1.79 -0.13 -10.18
CA ALA A 211 1.37 1.25 -9.91
C ALA A 211 0.82 1.94 -11.16
N ARG A 212 1.45 1.73 -12.32
CA ARG A 212 0.94 2.27 -13.60
C ARG A 212 -0.39 1.65 -14.00
N TRP A 213 -0.59 0.36 -13.77
CA TRP A 213 -1.87 -0.30 -14.00
C TRP A 213 -2.97 0.21 -13.04
N LEU A 214 -2.64 0.41 -11.78
CA LEU A 214 -3.56 0.97 -10.79
C LEU A 214 -3.99 2.41 -11.15
N GLN A 215 -3.11 3.21 -11.75
CA GLN A 215 -3.47 4.55 -12.26
C GLN A 215 -4.50 4.54 -13.39
N LEU A 216 -4.69 3.40 -14.06
CA LEU A 216 -5.71 3.25 -15.10
C LEU A 216 -7.09 2.94 -14.53
N ILE A 217 -7.18 2.53 -13.26
CA ILE A 217 -8.44 2.36 -12.54
C ILE A 217 -8.91 3.76 -12.12
N PRO A 218 -10.08 4.24 -12.61
CA PRO A 218 -10.56 5.57 -12.27
C PRO A 218 -10.76 5.76 -10.76
N ASP A 219 -10.12 6.80 -10.21
CA ASP A 219 -10.04 7.09 -8.77
C ASP A 219 -11.06 8.15 -8.27
N ASP A 220 -12.21 8.34 -8.94
CA ASP A 220 -13.22 9.33 -8.50
C ASP A 220 -14.54 8.72 -8.02
N PRO A 221 -14.56 7.99 -6.89
CA PRO A 221 -15.83 7.64 -6.25
C PRO A 221 -16.58 8.88 -5.73
N GLY A 222 -15.92 10.05 -5.68
CA GLY A 222 -16.47 11.33 -5.27
C GLY A 222 -17.25 12.07 -6.36
N GLY A 223 -17.34 11.56 -7.59
CA GLY A 223 -18.17 12.17 -8.64
C GLY A 223 -19.64 12.31 -8.20
N LEU A 224 -20.21 11.21 -7.69
CA LEU A 224 -21.55 11.17 -7.10
C LEU A 224 -21.71 12.12 -5.91
N LEU A 225 -20.66 12.24 -5.08
CA LEU A 225 -20.64 13.16 -3.93
C LEU A 225 -20.81 14.62 -4.40
N ARG A 226 -20.07 15.00 -5.45
CA ARG A 226 -20.08 16.36 -6.00
C ARG A 226 -21.46 16.73 -6.53
N GLU A 227 -22.11 15.82 -7.27
CA GLU A 227 -23.46 16.02 -7.79
C GLU A 227 -24.50 16.15 -6.67
N LYS A 228 -24.45 15.29 -5.64
CA LYS A 228 -25.37 15.36 -4.50
C LYS A 228 -25.22 16.67 -3.74
N PHE A 229 -24.00 17.14 -3.50
CA PHE A 229 -23.79 18.44 -2.87
C PHE A 229 -24.32 19.61 -3.70
N GLN A 230 -24.11 19.59 -5.01
CA GLN A 230 -24.68 20.60 -5.89
C GLN A 230 -26.21 20.61 -5.78
N ARG A 231 -26.84 19.43 -5.82
CA ARG A 231 -28.31 19.31 -5.69
C ARG A 231 -28.81 19.83 -4.34
N ASP A 232 -28.17 19.46 -3.24
CA ASP A 232 -28.59 19.88 -1.88
C ASP A 232 -28.36 21.38 -1.65
N HIS A 233 -27.32 21.94 -2.27
CA HIS A 233 -27.11 23.40 -2.30
C HIS A 233 -28.25 24.11 -3.06
N TRP A 234 -28.63 23.61 -4.24
CA TRP A 234 -29.73 24.17 -5.04
C TRP A 234 -31.10 24.08 -4.35
N ARG A 235 -31.37 22.98 -3.63
CA ARG A 235 -32.64 22.80 -2.89
C ARG A 235 -32.80 23.86 -1.80
N ARG A 236 -31.73 24.15 -1.06
CA ARG A 236 -31.74 25.15 0.01
C ARG A 236 -31.88 26.58 -0.52
N GLN A 237 -31.20 26.92 -1.62
CA GLN A 237 -31.36 28.24 -2.25
C GLN A 237 -32.79 28.49 -2.75
N ARG A 238 -33.53 27.43 -3.12
CA ARG A 238 -34.92 27.52 -3.55
C ARG A 238 -35.93 27.48 -2.39
N GLY A 239 -35.47 27.53 -1.14
CA GLY A 239 -36.33 27.63 0.04
C GLY A 239 -37.15 26.37 0.34
N TRP A 240 -36.81 25.23 -0.25
CA TRP A 240 -37.52 23.97 0.02
C TRP A 240 -36.91 23.29 1.24
N ASN A 241 -37.63 23.32 2.36
CA ASN A 241 -37.30 22.58 3.57
C ASN A 241 -38.17 21.30 3.57
N PRO A 242 -37.57 20.10 3.64
CA PRO A 242 -38.30 18.84 3.63
C PRO A 242 -39.18 18.65 4.87
#